data_AF-A0A935WXH1-F1
#
_entry.id   AF-A0A935WXH1-F1
#
_cell.length_a   1.000
_cell.length_b   1.000
_cell.length_c   1.000
_cell.angle_alpha   90.00
_cell.angle_beta   90.00
_cell.angle_gamma   90.00
#
_symmetry.space_group_name_H-M   'P 1'
#
loop_
_entity.id
_entity.type
_entity.pdbx_description
1 polymer ?
#
loop_
_entity_poly.entity_id
_entity_poly.type
_entity_poly.pdbx_seq_one_letter_code
_entity_poly.pdbx_strand_id
1 'polypeptide(L)'
;MTGEIQVWSVFDRDDRLVLALSNEPGEYNFARLPPRPVDPVFLPYATVQCYDAKAESALLQMVMASSTVSDLFQRLSGAGYRIQLGRPKTGHFARL
;
A
#
# COMPACT_ATOMS: atom_id res chain seq x y z
N MET A 1 18.82 15.83 -1.33
CA MET A 1 18.21 14.71 -2.06
C MET A 1 17.04 15.28 -2.83
N THR A 2 17.03 15.15 -4.15
CA THR A 2 15.88 15.52 -4.98
C THR A 2 14.74 14.55 -4.65
N GLY A 3 13.94 14.92 -3.64
CA GLY A 3 12.92 14.09 -3.03
C GLY A 3 11.69 14.01 -3.90
N GLU A 4 11.77 13.24 -4.99
CA GLU A 4 10.57 12.87 -5.73
C GLU A 4 9.69 11.97 -4.87
N ILE A 5 8.44 12.39 -4.73
CA ILE A 5 7.41 11.60 -4.05
C ILE A 5 7.14 10.37 -4.90
N GLN A 6 7.37 9.20 -4.31
CA GLN A 6 7.13 7.91 -4.93
C GLN A 6 5.93 7.26 -4.26
N VAL A 7 5.01 6.78 -5.09
CA VAL A 7 3.80 6.07 -4.66
C VAL A 7 3.83 4.69 -5.29
N TRP A 8 3.50 3.67 -4.50
CA TRP A 8 3.39 2.29 -4.96
C TRP A 8 2.01 1.74 -4.66
N SER A 9 1.43 1.10 -5.66
CA SER A 9 0.12 0.46 -5.59
C SER A 9 0.30 -1.06 -5.59
N VAL A 10 -0.32 -1.74 -4.63
CA VAL A 10 -0.23 -3.20 -4.45
C VAL A 10 -1.59 -3.82 -4.71
N PHE A 11 -1.62 -4.78 -5.62
CA PHE A 11 -2.82 -5.46 -6.09
C PHE A 11 -2.78 -6.94 -5.72
N ASP A 12 -3.94 -7.51 -5.42
CA ASP A 12 -4.11 -8.95 -5.30
C ASP A 12 -4.22 -9.63 -6.68
N ARG A 13 -4.53 -10.94 -6.67
CA ARG A 13 -4.66 -11.76 -7.89
C ARG A 13 -5.88 -11.39 -8.73
N ASP A 14 -6.86 -10.70 -8.16
CA ASP A 14 -8.07 -10.24 -8.84
C ASP A 14 -7.90 -8.79 -9.34
N ASP A 15 -6.65 -8.29 -9.38
CA ASP A 15 -6.27 -6.92 -9.73
C ASP A 15 -6.93 -5.85 -8.85
N ARG A 16 -7.30 -6.19 -7.61
CA ARG A 16 -7.87 -5.25 -6.64
C ARG A 16 -6.77 -4.61 -5.82
N LEU A 17 -6.79 -3.29 -5.70
CA LEU A 17 -5.88 -2.55 -4.83
C LEU A 17 -6.15 -2.94 -3.37
N VAL A 18 -5.12 -3.49 -2.71
CA VAL A 18 -5.18 -3.90 -1.30
C VAL A 18 -4.32 -3.00 -0.41
N LEU A 19 -3.23 -2.43 -0.93
CA LEU A 19 -2.29 -1.60 -0.17
C LEU A 19 -1.72 -0.49 -1.05
N ALA A 20 -1.59 0.72 -0.51
CA ALA A 20 -0.82 1.81 -1.11
C ALA A 20 0.32 2.22 -0.18
N LEU A 21 1.47 2.55 -0.75
CA LEU A 21 2.66 3.04 -0.04
C LEU A 21 3.12 4.38 -0.61
N SER A 22 3.63 5.25 0.25
CA SER A 22 4.28 6.52 -0.13
C SER A 22 5.57 6.73 0.66
N ASN A 23 6.59 7.32 0.04
CA ASN A 23 7.80 7.74 0.76
C ASN A 23 7.68 9.14 1.41
N GLU A 24 6.63 9.91 1.11
CA GLU A 24 6.33 11.15 1.82
C GLU A 24 5.32 10.85 2.97
N PRO A 25 5.45 11.55 4.11
CA PRO A 25 4.57 11.40 5.26
C PRO A 25 3.23 12.12 5.04
N GLY A 26 2.10 11.47 5.34
CA GLY A 26 0.81 12.15 5.51
C GLY A 26 -0.41 11.33 5.09
N GLU A 27 -1.59 11.94 5.20
CA GLU A 27 -2.83 11.40 4.65
C GLU A 27 -2.84 11.64 3.13
N TYR A 28 -2.73 10.57 2.34
CA TYR A 28 -2.80 10.69 0.90
C TYR A 28 -4.15 10.30 0.33
N ASN A 29 -4.76 11.27 -0.34
CA ASN A 29 -5.99 11.05 -1.06
C ASN A 29 -5.70 10.62 -2.51
N PHE A 30 -5.42 9.32 -2.72
CA PHE A 30 -5.14 8.75 -4.06
C PHE A 30 -6.42 8.43 -4.85
N ALA A 31 -7.26 9.47 -5.00
CA ALA A 31 -8.42 9.60 -5.89
C ALA A 31 -9.57 8.56 -5.81
N ARG A 32 -9.53 7.59 -4.87
CA ARG A 32 -10.58 7.26 -3.84
C ARG A 32 -10.89 5.77 -3.61
N LEU A 33 -10.90 5.36 -2.32
CA LEU A 33 -11.94 4.63 -1.53
C LEU A 33 -11.40 4.53 -0.07
N PRO A 34 -12.15 4.59 1.08
CA PRO A 34 -13.54 4.16 1.37
C PRO A 34 -14.41 5.24 2.10
N PRO A 35 -15.70 4.98 2.41
CA PRO A 35 -16.62 5.93 3.07
C PRO A 35 -16.32 6.26 4.55
N ARG A 36 -15.35 5.56 5.16
CA ARG A 36 -14.85 5.83 6.51
C ARG A 36 -13.35 6.05 6.45
N PRO A 37 -12.79 6.90 7.34
CA PRO A 37 -11.35 7.11 7.41
C PRO A 37 -10.64 5.78 7.67
N VAL A 38 -9.63 5.50 6.85
CA VAL A 38 -8.61 4.49 7.13
C VAL A 38 -7.43 5.25 7.70
N ASP A 39 -7.01 4.91 8.90
CA ASP A 39 -5.89 5.59 9.53
C ASP A 39 -4.58 5.14 8.86
N PRO A 40 -3.78 6.07 8.30
CA PRO A 40 -2.49 5.72 7.72
C PRO A 40 -1.54 5.23 8.81
N VAL A 41 -0.76 4.19 8.51
CA VAL A 41 0.32 3.73 9.39
C VAL A 41 1.64 4.32 8.91
N PHE A 42 2.32 5.02 9.80
CA PHE A 42 3.62 5.65 9.54
C PHE A 42 4.76 4.71 9.92
N LEU A 43 5.71 4.52 9.01
CA LEU A 43 6.89 3.69 9.21
C LEU A 43 8.15 4.52 8.90
N PRO A 44 9.33 4.12 9.39
CA PRO A 44 10.58 4.84 9.14
C PRO A 44 10.95 4.99 7.65
N TYR A 45 10.37 4.17 6.78
CA TYR A 45 10.69 4.12 5.35
C TYR A 45 9.51 4.43 4.42
N ALA A 46 8.28 4.48 4.93
CA ALA A 46 7.08 4.73 4.13
C ALA A 46 5.86 5.06 5.00
N THR A 47 4.87 5.72 4.40
CA THR A 47 3.48 5.74 4.86
C THR A 47 2.71 4.65 4.13
N VAL A 48 1.87 3.89 4.84
CA VAL A 48 1.05 2.82 4.25
C VAL A 48 -0.44 3.01 4.53
N GLN A 49 -1.27 2.59 3.57
CA GLN A 49 -2.73 2.58 3.68
C GLN A 49 -3.30 1.29 3.10
N CYS A 50 -4.05 0.55 3.92
CA CYS A 50 -4.69 -0.72 3.54
C CYS A 50 -6.14 -0.47 3.09
N TYR A 51 -6.57 -1.17 2.04
CA TYR A 51 -7.93 -1.05 1.48
C TYR A 51 -8.73 -2.37 1.59
N ASP A 52 -8.11 -3.45 2.09
CA ASP A 52 -8.77 -4.75 2.30
C ASP A 52 -8.75 -5.14 3.79
N ALA A 53 -9.91 -5.07 4.45
CA ALA A 53 -10.07 -5.42 5.86
C ALA A 53 -9.73 -6.89 6.14
N LYS A 54 -9.94 -7.78 5.15
CA LYS A 54 -9.65 -9.21 5.30
C LYS A 54 -8.16 -9.50 5.22
N ALA A 55 -7.44 -8.74 4.40
CA ALA A 55 -6.00 -8.89 4.22
C ALA A 55 -5.18 -8.00 5.17
N GLU A 56 -5.79 -7.01 5.83
CA GLU A 56 -5.12 -5.99 6.64
C GLU A 56 -4.14 -6.58 7.66
N SER A 57 -4.57 -7.53 8.49
CA SER A 57 -3.68 -8.16 9.49
C SER A 57 -2.44 -8.81 8.86
N ALA A 58 -2.61 -9.51 7.74
CA ALA A 58 -1.50 -10.19 7.06
C ALA A 58 -0.57 -9.18 6.38
N LEU A 59 -1.13 -8.15 5.75
CA LEU A 59 -0.40 -7.07 5.11
C LEU A 59 0.39 -6.26 6.13
N LEU A 60 -0.22 -5.89 7.25
CA LEU A 60 0.45 -5.19 8.36
C LEU A 60 1.58 -6.04 8.97
N GLN A 61 1.39 -7.36 9.14
CA GLN A 61 2.47 -8.24 9.59
C GLN A 61 3.65 -8.26 8.61
N MET A 62 3.39 -8.34 7.30
CA MET A 62 4.44 -8.27 6.28
C MET A 62 5.18 -6.93 6.31
N VAL A 63 4.44 -5.83 6.46
CA VAL A 63 4.97 -4.47 6.56
C VAL A 63 5.85 -4.30 7.80
N MET A 64 5.39 -4.74 8.97
CA MET A 64 6.15 -4.65 10.22
C MET A 64 7.39 -5.56 10.24
N ALA A 65 7.36 -6.66 9.48
CA ALA A 65 8.50 -7.55 9.32
C ALA A 65 9.57 -7.02 8.34
N SER A 66 9.29 -5.89 7.68
CA SER A 66 10.19 -5.29 6.71
C SER A 66 10.86 -4.02 7.21
N SER A 67 12.16 -3.91 6.95
CA SER A 67 12.98 -2.75 7.33
C SER A 67 13.20 -1.76 6.18
N THR A 68 12.89 -2.17 4.94
CA THR A 68 13.04 -1.36 3.72
C THR A 68 11.89 -1.62 2.76
N VAL A 69 11.63 -0.68 1.85
CA VAL A 69 10.65 -0.85 0.75
C VAL A 69 10.99 -2.07 -0.11
N SER A 70 12.28 -2.30 -0.41
CA SER A 70 12.72 -3.43 -1.22
C SER A 70 12.43 -4.79 -0.57
N ASP A 71 12.67 -4.94 0.74
CA ASP A 71 12.35 -6.17 1.47
C ASP A 71 10.83 -6.43 1.50
N LEU A 72 10.05 -5.37 1.72
CA LEU A 72 8.59 -5.46 1.67
C LEU A 72 8.11 -5.93 0.28
N PHE A 73 8.70 -5.40 -0.79
CA PHE A 73 8.32 -5.80 -2.15
C PHE A 73 8.66 -7.25 -2.46
N GLN A 74 9.79 -7.76 -1.96
CA GLN A 74 10.14 -9.17 -2.09
C GLN A 74 9.11 -10.07 -1.39
N ARG A 75 8.69 -9.70 -0.18
CA ARG A 75 7.67 -10.46 0.59
C ARG A 75 6.31 -10.44 -0.07
N LEU A 76 5.85 -9.27 -0.49
CA LEU A 76 4.58 -9.09 -1.19
C LEU A 76 4.57 -9.88 -2.51
N SER A 77 5.63 -9.80 -3.30
CA SER A 77 5.76 -10.58 -4.54
C SER A 77 5.78 -12.09 -4.27
N GLY A 78 6.49 -12.54 -3.23
CA GLY A 78 6.53 -13.93 -2.80
C GLY A 78 5.17 -14.47 -2.31
N ALA A 79 4.33 -13.59 -1.75
CA ALA A 79 2.94 -13.92 -1.38
C ALA A 79 1.96 -13.84 -2.57
N GLY A 80 2.43 -13.43 -3.76
CA GLY A 80 1.65 -13.38 -4.99
C GLY A 80 0.91 -12.07 -5.22
N TYR A 81 1.30 -10.98 -4.56
CA TYR A 81 0.79 -9.63 -4.84
C TYR A 81 1.57 -9.00 -6.00
N ARG A 82 0.87 -8.20 -6.80
CA ARG A 82 1.46 -7.41 -7.89
C ARG A 82 1.72 -5.98 -7.42
N ILE A 83 2.90 -5.46 -7.70
CA ILE A 83 3.32 -4.12 -7.28
C ILE A 83 3.50 -3.25 -8.52
N GLN A 84 2.99 -2.02 -8.47
CA GLN A 84 3.10 -1.06 -9.57
C GLN A 84 3.52 0.30 -9.04
N LEU A 85 4.54 0.89 -9.69
CA LEU A 85 4.91 2.28 -9.43
C LEU A 85 3.84 3.22 -9.99
N GLY A 86 3.47 4.21 -9.18
CA GLY A 86 2.47 5.20 -9.51
C GLY A 86 1.18 5.04 -8.70
N ARG A 87 0.34 6.07 -8.82
CA ARG A 87 -0.97 6.12 -8.16
C ARG A 87 -1.92 5.11 -8.81
N PRO A 88 -2.80 4.47 -8.04
CA PRO A 88 -3.77 3.54 -8.60
C PRO A 88 -4.74 4.27 -9.53
N LYS A 89 -5.10 3.65 -10.65
CA LYS A 89 -6.18 4.15 -11.52
C LYS A 89 -7.52 3.88 -10.82
N THR A 90 -8.42 4.86 -10.81
CA THR A 90 -9.76 4.75 -10.23
C THR A 90 -10.54 3.61 -10.87
N GLY A 91 -10.87 2.55 -10.13
CA GLY A 91 -11.79 1.50 -10.60
C GLY A 91 -11.67 0.11 -9.94
N HIS A 92 -10.51 -0.26 -9.41
CA HIS A 92 -10.26 -1.62 -8.89
C HIS A 92 -9.69 -1.60 -7.47
N PHE A 93 -10.55 -1.41 -6.48
CA PHE A 93 -10.17 -1.43 -5.07
C PHE A 93 -10.76 -2.67 -4.41
N ALA A 94 -10.02 -3.31 -3.52
CA ALA A 94 -10.63 -4.23 -2.57
C ALA A 94 -11.57 -3.40 -1.68
N ARG A 95 -12.78 -3.88 -1.44
CA ARG A 95 -13.76 -3.18 -0.59
C ARG A 95 -13.59 -3.69 0.83
N LEU A 96 -13.49 -2.77 1.80
CA LEU A 96 -13.63 -3.03 3.24
C LEU A 96 -15.01 -3.62 3.56
#